data_AF-A0A2A3XQS0-F1
#
_entry.id   AF-A0A2A3XQS0-F1
#
_cell.length_a   1.000
_cell.length_b   1.000
_cell.length_c   1.000
_cell.angle_alpha   90.00
_cell.angle_beta   90.00
_cell.angle_gamma   90.00
#
_symmetry.space_group_name_H-M   'P 1'
#
loop_
_entity.id
_entity.type
_entity.pdbx_description
1 polymer ?
#
loop_
_entity_poly.entity_id
_entity_poly.type
_entity_poly.pdbx_seq_one_letter_code
_entity_poly.pdbx_strand_id
1 'polypeptide(L)'
;MIAAIQELRENAPVAFVPLVLALLLFVINGARLTWIDARTHLLPNRIILPWYVFALVLLGAALLLAGDGAGLLRTFLGGAILFSFYLLLHMVQPRGMGLGDVKLAGIMGLYLGYLSWSHLLWGTVATFLLGGLASLVFIILRRAGLKTSLAFGPYLVIGTLAALFVAG
;
A
#
# COMPACT_ATOMS: atom_id res chain seq x y z
N MET A 1 13.98 -2.51 -3.50
CA MET A 1 13.36 -3.79 -3.96
C MET A 1 14.29 -4.72 -4.72
N ILE A 2 14.93 -4.30 -5.83
CA ILE A 2 15.71 -5.22 -6.70
C ILE A 2 16.82 -5.96 -5.94
N ALA A 3 17.58 -5.23 -5.11
CA ALA A 3 18.62 -5.83 -4.26
C ALA A 3 18.04 -6.86 -3.27
N ALA A 4 16.94 -6.53 -2.58
CA ALA A 4 16.28 -7.44 -1.64
C ALA A 4 15.79 -8.74 -2.32
N ILE A 5 15.30 -8.65 -3.56
CA ILE A 5 14.89 -9.81 -4.36
C ILE A 5 16.10 -10.67 -4.74
N GLN A 6 17.21 -10.06 -5.14
CA GLN A 6 18.45 -10.79 -5.49
C GLN A 6 19.03 -11.49 -4.27
N GLU A 7 19.13 -10.79 -3.15
CA GLU A 7 19.64 -11.32 -1.88
C GLU A 7 18.79 -12.49 -1.36
N LEU A 8 17.46 -12.37 -1.41
CA LEU A 8 16.57 -13.49 -1.07
C LEU A 8 16.73 -14.68 -2.01
N ARG A 9 16.88 -14.44 -3.32
CA ARG A 9 17.07 -15.51 -4.30
C ARG A 9 18.35 -16.29 -4.06
N GLU A 10 19.41 -15.60 -3.68
CA GLU A 10 20.74 -16.18 -3.45
C GLU A 10 20.85 -16.88 -2.10
N ASN A 11 20.31 -16.27 -1.03
CA ASN A 11 20.49 -16.74 0.34
C ASN A 11 19.35 -17.64 0.85
N ALA A 12 18.13 -17.47 0.33
CA ALA A 12 16.93 -18.17 0.80
C ALA A 12 15.95 -18.43 -0.36
N PRO A 13 16.29 -19.31 -1.32
CA PRO A 13 15.48 -19.54 -2.52
C PRO A 13 14.04 -20.02 -2.21
N VAL A 14 13.84 -20.64 -1.05
CA VAL A 14 12.51 -21.06 -0.58
C VAL A 14 11.65 -19.86 -0.16
N ALA A 15 12.26 -18.80 0.39
CA ALA A 15 11.59 -17.56 0.78
C ALA A 15 11.25 -16.65 -0.41
N PHE A 16 11.92 -16.87 -1.56
CA PHE A 16 11.68 -16.12 -2.80
C PHE A 16 10.28 -16.35 -3.37
N VAL A 17 9.80 -17.60 -3.37
CA VAL A 17 8.49 -17.97 -3.92
C VAL A 17 7.33 -17.20 -3.27
N PRO A 18 7.17 -17.19 -1.93
CA PRO A 18 6.08 -16.43 -1.31
C PRO A 18 6.20 -14.93 -1.53
N LEU A 19 7.41 -14.36 -1.59
CA LEU A 19 7.60 -12.95 -1.93
C LEU A 19 7.09 -12.62 -3.33
N VAL A 20 7.46 -13.42 -4.34
CA VAL A 20 7.00 -13.21 -5.72
C VAL A 20 5.48 -13.32 -5.80
N LEU A 21 4.87 -14.30 -5.12
CA LEU A 21 3.42 -14.42 -5.05
C LEU A 21 2.78 -13.19 -4.39
N ALA A 22 3.36 -12.65 -3.33
CA ALA A 22 2.88 -11.43 -2.69
C ALA A 22 2.93 -10.24 -3.65
N LEU A 23 4.01 -10.08 -4.43
CA LEU A 23 4.16 -9.00 -5.41
C LEU A 23 3.20 -9.16 -6.59
N LEU A 24 2.96 -10.38 -7.07
CA LEU A 24 1.96 -10.64 -8.10
C LEU A 24 0.55 -10.27 -7.63
N LEU A 25 0.19 -10.67 -6.40
CA LEU A 25 -1.08 -10.27 -5.78
C LEU A 25 -1.18 -8.75 -5.65
N PHE A 26 -0.08 -8.07 -5.32
CA PHE A 26 -0.04 -6.62 -5.26
C PHE A 26 -0.38 -5.99 -6.60
N VAL A 27 0.27 -6.43 -7.68
CA VAL A 27 0.05 -5.87 -9.02
C VAL A 27 -1.37 -6.15 -9.50
N ILE A 28 -1.87 -7.38 -9.34
CA ILE A 28 -3.20 -7.78 -9.78
C ILE A 28 -4.29 -7.03 -9.01
N ASN A 29 -4.25 -7.07 -7.67
CA ASN A 29 -5.28 -6.42 -6.85
C ASN A 29 -5.15 -4.91 -6.88
N GLY A 30 -3.93 -4.37 -6.91
CA GLY A 30 -3.66 -2.94 -7.06
C GLY A 30 -4.24 -2.39 -8.36
N ALA A 31 -3.99 -3.05 -9.50
CA ALA A 31 -4.57 -2.63 -10.78
C ALA A 31 -6.11 -2.76 -10.79
N ARG A 32 -6.63 -3.87 -10.27
CA ARG A 32 -8.08 -4.11 -10.19
C ARG A 32 -8.80 -3.07 -9.33
N LEU A 33 -8.26 -2.76 -8.15
CA LEU A 33 -8.84 -1.77 -7.25
C LEU A 33 -8.68 -0.35 -7.80
N THR A 34 -7.54 -0.03 -8.42
CA THR A 34 -7.35 1.25 -9.11
C THR A 34 -8.42 1.48 -10.17
N TRP A 35 -8.73 0.45 -10.98
CA TRP A 35 -9.78 0.53 -11.99
C TRP A 35 -11.20 0.67 -11.41
N ILE A 36 -11.51 -0.10 -10.36
CA ILE A 36 -12.82 -0.04 -9.69
C ILE A 36 -12.99 1.33 -9.03
N ASP A 37 -11.97 1.82 -8.32
CA ASP A 37 -12.02 3.10 -7.64
C ASP A 37 -12.16 4.27 -8.62
N ALA A 38 -11.41 4.27 -9.72
CA ALA A 38 -11.53 5.28 -10.77
C ALA A 38 -12.92 5.33 -11.43
N ARG A 39 -13.66 4.22 -11.44
CA ARG A 39 -15.02 4.15 -12.04
C ARG A 39 -16.14 4.36 -11.03
N THR A 40 -15.97 3.89 -9.80
CA THR A 40 -17.06 3.75 -8.84
C THR A 40 -16.81 4.47 -7.52
N HIS A 41 -15.62 5.01 -7.29
CA HIS A 41 -15.21 5.63 -6.03
C HIS A 41 -15.45 4.71 -4.81
N LEU A 42 -15.36 3.40 -5.03
CA LEU A 42 -15.64 2.37 -4.04
C LEU A 42 -14.55 1.31 -4.06
N LEU A 43 -14.01 1.01 -2.89
CA LEU A 43 -13.05 -0.07 -2.69
C LEU A 43 -13.72 -1.24 -1.95
N PRO A 44 -14.09 -2.32 -2.64
CA PRO A 44 -14.94 -3.35 -2.07
C PRO A 44 -14.18 -4.27 -1.10
N ASN A 45 -14.72 -4.43 0.11
CA ASN A 45 -14.14 -5.27 1.17
C ASN A 45 -13.90 -6.72 0.75
N ARG A 46 -14.68 -7.25 -0.20
CA ARG A 46 -14.51 -8.60 -0.77
C ARG A 46 -13.15 -8.83 -1.46
N ILE A 47 -12.45 -7.76 -1.84
CA ILE A 47 -11.10 -7.83 -2.41
C ILE A 47 -10.06 -7.49 -1.33
N ILE A 48 -10.31 -6.44 -0.54
CA ILE A 48 -9.39 -5.96 0.49
C ILE A 48 -9.18 -6.99 1.61
N LEU A 49 -10.24 -7.60 2.14
CA LEU A 49 -10.12 -8.51 3.29
C LEU A 49 -9.32 -9.78 2.96
N PRO A 50 -9.61 -10.50 1.85
CA PRO A 50 -8.76 -11.61 1.44
C PRO A 50 -7.31 -11.17 1.18
N TRP A 51 -7.10 -9.98 0.62
CA TRP A 51 -5.76 -9.48 0.34
C TRP A 51 -4.94 -9.26 1.62
N TYR A 52 -5.53 -8.79 2.72
CA TYR A 52 -4.84 -8.74 4.02
C TYR A 52 -4.32 -10.12 4.44
N VAL A 53 -5.18 -11.15 4.36
CA VAL A 53 -4.82 -12.51 4.76
C VAL A 53 -3.68 -13.03 3.91
N PHE A 54 -3.80 -12.94 2.58
CA PHE A 54 -2.75 -13.41 1.68
C PHE A 54 -1.45 -12.62 1.83
N ALA A 55 -1.52 -11.30 2.00
CA ALA A 55 -0.33 -10.46 2.19
C ALA A 55 0.40 -10.83 3.48
N LEU A 56 -0.32 -10.97 4.61
CA LEU A 56 0.28 -11.37 5.88
C LEU A 56 0.89 -12.77 5.81
N VAL A 57 0.19 -13.74 5.21
CA VAL A 57 0.68 -15.11 5.08
C VAL A 57 1.92 -15.17 4.19
N LEU A 58 1.90 -14.52 3.02
CA LEU A 58 2.99 -14.60 2.06
C LEU A 58 4.21 -13.78 2.48
N LEU A 59 4.03 -12.53 2.89
CA LEU A 59 5.14 -11.71 3.40
C LEU A 59 5.69 -12.29 4.71
N GLY A 60 4.80 -12.78 5.59
CA GLY A 60 5.20 -13.44 6.82
C GLY A 60 5.98 -14.73 6.57
N ALA A 61 5.52 -15.58 5.66
CA ALA A 61 6.25 -16.80 5.26
C ALA A 61 7.61 -16.47 4.65
N ALA A 62 7.70 -15.45 3.79
CA ALA A 62 8.97 -15.01 3.21
C ALA A 62 9.97 -14.60 4.30
N LEU A 63 9.53 -13.83 5.30
CA LEU A 63 10.40 -13.38 6.39
C LEU A 63 10.78 -14.50 7.36
N LEU A 64 9.83 -15.37 7.71
CA LEU A 64 10.08 -16.54 8.57
C LEU A 64 11.11 -17.48 7.93
N LEU A 65 10.95 -17.77 6.64
CA LEU A 65 11.88 -18.61 5.89
C LEU A 65 13.26 -17.96 5.69
N ALA A 66 13.32 -16.63 5.70
CA ALA A 66 14.57 -15.87 5.67
C ALA A 66 15.20 -15.68 7.08
N GLY A 67 14.51 -16.09 8.16
CA GLY A 67 14.97 -15.90 9.54
C GLY A 67 14.89 -14.46 10.05
N ASP A 68 14.16 -13.57 9.38
CA ASP A 68 14.06 -12.15 9.74
C ASP A 68 12.84 -11.85 10.64
N GLY A 69 13.00 -12.11 11.93
CA GLY A 69 11.97 -11.78 12.93
C GLY A 69 11.74 -10.28 13.11
N ALA A 70 12.76 -9.45 12.90
CA ALA A 70 12.63 -8.00 12.97
C ALA A 70 11.78 -7.46 11.80
N GLY A 71 11.96 -8.03 10.61
CA GLY A 71 11.16 -7.77 9.42
C GLY A 71 9.69 -8.12 9.61
N LEU A 72 9.37 -9.19 10.34
CA LEU A 72 7.97 -9.55 10.65
C LEU A 72 7.28 -8.47 11.47
N LEU A 73 7.93 -8.04 12.55
CA LEU A 73 7.41 -6.98 13.40
C LEU A 73 7.27 -5.67 12.60
N ARG A 74 8.29 -5.33 11.81
CA ARG A 74 8.29 -4.13 10.96
C ARG A 74 7.19 -4.16 9.90
N THR A 75 6.92 -5.30 9.29
CA THR A 75 5.81 -5.50 8.33
C THR A 75 4.47 -5.23 9.00
N PHE A 76 4.23 -5.87 10.16
CA PHE A 76 2.98 -5.71 10.90
C PHE A 76 2.79 -4.27 11.40
N LEU A 77 3.83 -3.69 12.00
CA LEU A 77 3.82 -2.30 12.46
C LEU A 77 3.64 -1.35 11.28
N GLY A 78 4.25 -1.61 10.13
CA GLY A 78 4.10 -0.77 8.95
C GLY A 78 2.66 -0.71 8.46
N GLY A 79 1.98 -1.86 8.44
CA GLY A 79 0.56 -1.94 8.14
C GLY A 79 -0.31 -1.22 9.18
N ALA A 80 -0.03 -1.44 10.47
CA ALA A 80 -0.75 -0.78 11.56
C ALA A 80 -0.58 0.74 11.53
N ILE A 81 0.63 1.24 11.32
CA ILE A 81 0.96 2.67 11.28
C ILE A 81 0.20 3.34 10.13
N LEU A 82 0.25 2.81 8.91
CA LEU A 82 -0.48 3.41 7.80
C LEU A 82 -1.99 3.30 7.96
N PHE A 83 -2.50 2.17 8.45
CA PHE A 83 -3.92 2.05 8.74
C PHE A 83 -4.38 3.09 9.77
N SER A 84 -3.68 3.19 10.90
CA SER A 84 -4.01 4.15 11.96
C SER A 84 -3.87 5.59 11.50
N PHE A 85 -2.83 5.92 10.74
CA PHE A 85 -2.62 7.26 10.21
C PHE A 85 -3.77 7.67 9.27
N TYR A 86 -4.15 6.82 8.32
CA TYR A 86 -5.26 7.10 7.42
C TYR A 86 -6.61 7.08 8.14
N LEU A 87 -6.76 6.25 9.18
CA LEU A 87 -7.96 6.23 10.01
C LEU A 87 -8.12 7.55 10.76
N LEU A 88 -7.04 8.10 11.33
CA LEU A 88 -7.07 9.41 11.98
C LEU A 88 -7.49 10.51 10.99
N LEU A 89 -6.95 10.50 9.77
CA LEU A 89 -7.35 11.45 8.74
C LEU A 89 -8.83 11.32 8.37
N HIS A 90 -9.33 10.09 8.26
CA HIS A 90 -10.75 9.83 8.05
C HIS A 90 -11.60 10.33 9.23
N MET A 91 -11.15 10.18 10.48
CA MET A 91 -11.89 10.66 11.65
C MET A 91 -11.95 12.20 11.71
N VAL A 92 -10.85 12.88 11.33
CA VAL A 92 -10.80 14.35 11.27
C VAL A 92 -11.64 14.88 10.10
N GLN A 93 -11.59 14.21 8.94
CA GLN A 93 -12.33 14.63 7.74
C GLN A 93 -13.01 13.44 7.04
N PRO A 94 -14.14 12.94 7.56
CA PRO A 94 -14.81 11.74 7.03
C PRO A 94 -15.31 11.88 5.60
N ARG A 95 -15.56 13.12 5.16
CA ARG A 95 -16.01 13.43 3.79
C ARG A 95 -14.87 13.52 2.77
N GLY A 96 -13.62 13.59 3.23
CA GLY A 96 -12.45 13.74 2.36
C GLY A 96 -11.93 12.41 1.81
N MET A 97 -12.13 11.31 2.53
CA MET A 97 -11.54 10.01 2.23
C MET A 97 -12.45 8.87 2.67
N GLY A 98 -12.58 7.83 1.84
CA GLY A 98 -13.40 6.67 2.17
C GLY A 98 -12.72 5.71 3.13
N LEU A 99 -13.50 4.97 3.93
CA LEU A 99 -12.96 3.88 4.76
C LEU A 99 -12.27 2.78 3.95
N GLY A 100 -12.60 2.66 2.66
CA GLY A 100 -11.91 1.76 1.74
C GLY A 100 -10.43 2.14 1.55
N ASP A 101 -10.13 3.43 1.43
CA ASP A 101 -8.76 3.96 1.27
C ASP A 101 -7.94 3.69 2.52
N VAL A 102 -8.54 3.88 3.70
CA VAL A 102 -7.92 3.58 5.00
C VAL A 102 -7.48 2.11 5.08
N LYS A 103 -8.34 1.19 4.66
CA LYS A 103 -8.01 -0.23 4.66
C LYS A 103 -6.94 -0.56 3.63
N LEU A 104 -6.97 0.07 2.46
CA LEU A 104 -5.94 -0.11 1.43
C LEU A 104 -4.59 0.41 1.92
N ALA A 105 -4.55 1.53 2.65
CA ALA A 105 -3.35 2.10 3.27
C ALA A 105 -2.65 1.11 4.19
N GLY A 106 -3.40 0.38 5.02
CA GLY A 106 -2.79 -0.65 5.86
C GLY A 106 -2.20 -1.81 5.06
N ILE A 107 -2.80 -2.23 3.94
CA ILE A 107 -2.19 -3.21 3.04
C ILE A 107 -0.88 -2.66 2.47
N MET A 108 -0.88 -1.42 1.96
CA MET A 108 0.34 -0.80 1.45
C MET A 108 1.43 -0.73 2.52
N GLY A 109 1.04 -0.47 3.77
CA GLY A 109 1.93 -0.45 4.93
C GLY A 109 2.58 -1.79 5.21
N LEU A 110 1.89 -2.92 4.97
CA LEU A 110 2.50 -4.24 5.04
C LEU A 110 3.61 -4.40 4.00
N TYR A 111 3.34 -4.05 2.73
CA TYR A 111 4.33 -4.18 1.66
C TYR A 111 5.54 -3.24 1.84
N LEU A 112 5.31 -2.00 2.26
CA LEU A 112 6.40 -1.05 2.52
C LEU A 112 7.17 -1.42 3.80
N GLY A 113 6.44 -1.83 4.84
CA GLY A 113 6.98 -2.32 6.10
C GLY A 113 7.79 -3.61 5.95
N TYR A 114 7.52 -4.44 4.94
CA TYR A 114 8.39 -5.57 4.58
C TYR A 114 9.78 -5.11 4.13
N LEU A 115 9.88 -4.02 3.36
CA LEU A 115 11.15 -3.55 2.80
C LEU A 115 12.02 -2.78 3.78
N SER A 116 11.55 -1.64 4.29
CA SER A 116 12.22 -0.88 5.36
C SER A 116 11.32 0.23 5.89
N TRP A 117 11.73 0.81 7.03
CA TRP A 117 11.13 2.05 7.53
C TRP A 117 11.26 3.21 6.52
N SER A 118 12.39 3.29 5.82
CA SER A 118 12.63 4.29 4.77
C SER A 118 11.60 4.18 3.64
N HIS A 119 11.33 2.96 3.18
CA HIS A 119 10.33 2.74 2.12
C HIS A 119 8.92 3.11 2.59
N LEU A 120 8.57 2.87 3.86
CA LEU A 120 7.30 3.30 4.44
C LEU A 120 7.16 4.83 4.44
N LEU A 121 8.21 5.54 4.86
CA LEU A 121 8.27 7.01 4.81
C LEU A 121 8.12 7.52 3.38
N TRP A 122 8.96 7.05 2.45
CA TRP A 122 8.94 7.49 1.05
C TRP A 122 7.63 7.15 0.34
N GLY A 123 7.03 5.98 0.62
CA GLY A 123 5.73 5.61 0.07
C GLY A 123 4.61 6.50 0.57
N THR A 124 4.62 6.83 1.87
CA THR A 124 3.66 7.78 2.44
C THR A 124 3.79 9.15 1.77
N VAL A 125 5.01 9.68 1.70
CA VAL A 125 5.28 10.98 1.08
C VAL A 125 4.88 10.99 -0.39
N ALA A 126 5.24 9.96 -1.16
CA ALA A 126 4.88 9.85 -2.57
C ALA A 126 3.36 9.80 -2.77
N THR A 127 2.64 9.00 -1.98
CA THR A 127 1.18 8.95 -2.04
C THR A 127 0.54 10.30 -1.70
N PHE A 128 1.03 11.01 -0.67
CA PHE A 128 0.51 12.32 -0.30
C PHE A 128 0.79 13.39 -1.36
N LEU A 129 2.00 13.39 -1.91
CA LEU A 129 2.35 14.32 -2.99
C LEU A 129 1.49 14.08 -4.23
N LEU A 130 1.33 12.81 -4.64
CA LEU A 130 0.52 12.46 -5.82
C LEU A 130 -0.97 12.73 -5.59
N GLY A 131 -1.52 12.29 -4.46
CA GLY A 131 -2.93 12.49 -4.11
C GLY A 131 -3.27 13.95 -3.85
N GLY A 132 -2.37 14.70 -3.20
CA GLY A 132 -2.50 16.13 -2.96
C GLY A 132 -2.43 16.95 -4.25
N LEU A 133 -1.45 16.67 -5.12
CA LEU A 133 -1.30 17.35 -6.41
C LEU A 133 -2.51 17.07 -7.32
N ALA A 134 -2.98 15.82 -7.39
CA ALA A 134 -4.17 15.48 -8.15
C ALA A 134 -5.41 16.20 -7.61
N SER A 135 -5.59 16.23 -6.29
CA SER A 135 -6.69 16.95 -5.66
C SER A 135 -6.67 18.43 -6.00
N LEU A 136 -5.48 19.05 -5.95
CA LEU A 136 -5.28 20.45 -6.31
C LEU A 136 -5.64 20.71 -7.78
N VAL A 137 -5.20 19.85 -8.71
CA VAL A 137 -5.54 19.96 -10.13
C VAL A 137 -7.04 19.86 -10.37
N PHE A 138 -7.73 18.93 -9.72
CA PHE A 138 -9.20 18.79 -9.86
C PHE A 138 -9.97 19.99 -9.32
N ILE A 139 -9.49 20.61 -8.24
CA ILE A 139 -10.05 21.86 -7.68
C ILE A 139 -9.83 23.02 -8.66
N ILE A 140 -8.61 23.18 -9.19
CA ILE A 140 -8.28 24.25 -10.15
C ILE A 140 -9.12 24.13 -11.42
N LEU A 141 -9.32 22.91 -11.92
CA LEU A 141 -10.15 22.63 -13.09
C LEU A 141 -11.67 22.76 -12.82
N ARG A 142 -12.08 23.13 -11.59
CA ARG A 142 -13.48 23.20 -11.13
C ARG A 142 -14.29 21.92 -11.36
N ARG A 143 -13.62 20.78 -11.54
CA ARG A 143 -14.25 19.46 -11.73
C ARG A 143 -14.55 18.75 -10.40
N ALA A 144 -14.02 19.26 -9.30
CA ALA A 144 -14.33 18.84 -7.93
C ALA A 144 -14.44 20.08 -7.03
N GLY A 145 -15.39 20.06 -6.09
CA GLY A 145 -15.47 21.06 -5.02
C GLY A 145 -14.67 20.61 -3.79
N LEU A 146 -14.45 21.52 -2.84
CA LEU A 146 -13.80 21.23 -1.54
C LEU A 146 -14.50 20.13 -0.71
N LYS A 147 -15.72 19.74 -1.09
CA LYS A 147 -16.55 18.72 -0.43
C LYS A 147 -16.67 17.42 -1.24
N THR A 148 -16.05 17.34 -2.41
CA THR A 148 -16.14 16.16 -3.29
C THR A 148 -15.12 15.12 -2.86
N SER A 149 -15.56 13.89 -2.57
CA SER A 149 -14.69 12.76 -2.26
C SER A 149 -13.91 12.36 -3.51
N LEU A 150 -12.59 12.46 -3.49
CA LEU A 150 -11.72 12.02 -4.57
C LEU A 150 -11.33 10.54 -4.37
N ALA A 151 -11.21 9.81 -5.48
CA ALA A 151 -10.70 8.45 -5.51
C ALA A 151 -9.21 8.45 -5.12
N PHE A 152 -8.89 8.16 -3.85
CA PHE A 152 -7.52 8.20 -3.33
C PHE A 152 -6.76 6.89 -3.58
N GLY A 153 -7.50 5.79 -3.81
CA GLY A 153 -6.96 4.45 -4.04
C GLY A 153 -5.88 4.37 -5.13
N PRO A 154 -6.09 4.92 -6.35
CA PRO A 154 -5.09 4.96 -7.42
C PRO A 154 -3.76 5.57 -6.98
N TYR A 155 -3.80 6.74 -6.32
CA TYR A 155 -2.59 7.45 -5.88
C TYR A 155 -1.87 6.71 -4.75
N LEU A 156 -2.63 5.98 -3.95
CA LEU A 156 -2.12 5.13 -2.89
C LEU A 156 -1.36 3.91 -3.46
N VAL A 157 -1.91 3.26 -4.49
CA VAL A 157 -1.23 2.18 -5.21
C VAL A 157 0.01 2.69 -5.96
N ILE A 158 -0.10 3.81 -6.67
CA ILE A 158 1.01 4.37 -7.47
C ILE A 158 2.14 4.86 -6.57
N GLY A 159 1.84 5.57 -5.48
CA GLY A 159 2.85 6.03 -4.53
C GLY A 159 3.56 4.87 -3.84
N THR A 160 2.83 3.80 -3.52
CA THR A 160 3.42 2.57 -3.01
C THR A 160 4.33 1.93 -4.04
N LEU A 161 3.87 1.73 -5.27
CA LEU A 161 4.70 1.22 -6.38
C LEU A 161 5.98 2.02 -6.54
N ALA A 162 5.88 3.36 -6.59
CA ALA A 162 7.04 4.23 -6.72
C ALA A 162 8.05 3.96 -5.60
N ALA A 163 7.58 3.90 -4.34
CA ALA A 163 8.45 3.61 -3.19
C ALA A 163 9.03 2.20 -3.18
N LEU A 164 8.38 1.21 -3.79
CA LEU A 164 9.00 -0.11 -3.99
C LEU A 164 10.26 0.00 -4.87
N PHE A 165 10.26 0.88 -5.87
CA PHE A 165 11.39 1.04 -6.81
C PHE A 165 12.44 2.06 -6.37
N VAL A 166 12.13 2.93 -5.41
CA VAL A 166 13.12 3.82 -4.80
C VAL A 166 14.15 2.97 -4.05
N ALA A 167 15.44 3.23 -4.31
CA ALA A 167 16.51 2.63 -3.53
C ALA A 167 16.43 3.17 -2.09
N GLY A 168 16.35 2.27 -1.12
CA GLY A 168 16.41 2.59 0.31
C GLY A 168 17.65 1.98 0.94
#